data_AF-J5I3M0-F1
#
_entry.id   AF-J5I3M0-F1
#
_cell.length_a   1.000
_cell.length_b   1.000
_cell.length_c   1.000
_cell.angle_alpha   90.00
_cell.angle_beta   90.00
_cell.angle_gamma   90.00
#
_symmetry.space_group_name_H-M   'P 1'
#
loop_
_entity.id
_entity.type
_entity.pdbx_description
1 polymer ?
#
loop_
_entity_poly.entity_id
_entity_poly.type
_entity_poly.pdbx_seq_one_letter_code
_entity_poly.pdbx_strand_id
1 'polypeptide(L)'
;MVKGTATVTKSGRGFTSMVKKLERLTRKKVLVGIPQEKSSRPGGDEVNNAELLYLHTHGVRAPQMRAEMKENIDKGMLYSAAHSLYVQTHGSPAYAIPPRPVLQPAIKDSREAIGKQIAVAYRAAMHGDMAGSERELSAAGEIAVKAAQSWFDNPKNKWPPNSERTIKAKGSDSPLIDTDAMRKSITYVIRDMG
;
A
#
# COMPACT_ATOMS: atom_id res chain seq x y z
N MET A 1 8.77 -30.88 -36.59
CA MET A 1 9.13 -30.30 -35.28
C MET A 1 9.40 -31.43 -34.31
N VAL A 2 10.65 -31.63 -33.87
CA VAL A 2 10.98 -32.66 -32.88
C VAL A 2 10.68 -32.10 -31.50
N LYS A 3 9.62 -32.60 -30.84
CA LYS A 3 9.34 -32.30 -29.43
C LYS A 3 10.15 -33.26 -28.56
N GLY A 4 11.33 -32.81 -28.13
CA GLY A 4 12.10 -33.51 -27.11
C GLY A 4 11.58 -33.17 -25.73
N THR A 5 11.00 -34.14 -25.02
CA THR A 5 10.73 -34.02 -23.59
C THR A 5 11.98 -34.47 -22.84
N ALA A 6 12.71 -33.52 -22.26
CA ALA A 6 13.83 -33.82 -21.37
C ALA A 6 13.29 -34.02 -19.94
N THR A 7 13.39 -35.24 -19.41
CA THR A 7 13.13 -35.52 -17.99
C THR A 7 14.42 -35.26 -17.22
N VAL A 8 14.50 -34.11 -16.56
CA VAL A 8 15.67 -33.73 -15.77
C VAL A 8 15.49 -34.19 -14.33
N THR A 9 16.18 -35.27 -13.94
CA THR A 9 16.24 -35.73 -12.56
C THR A 9 17.45 -35.10 -11.86
N LYS A 10 17.27 -33.94 -11.21
CA LYS A 10 18.34 -33.32 -10.39
C LYS A 10 18.22 -33.83 -8.95
N SER A 11 19.16 -34.66 -8.52
CA SER A 11 19.27 -35.15 -7.14
C SER A 11 20.66 -34.83 -6.57
N GLY A 12 20.71 -34.51 -5.27
CA GLY A 12 21.96 -34.21 -4.56
C GLY A 12 21.79 -33.16 -3.45
N ARG A 13 22.70 -33.19 -2.46
CA ARG A 13 22.70 -32.27 -1.29
C ARG A 13 22.62 -30.79 -1.69
N GLY A 14 23.28 -30.41 -2.79
CA GLY A 14 23.25 -29.05 -3.34
C GLY A 14 21.86 -28.62 -3.83
N PHE A 15 21.15 -29.51 -4.53
CA PHE A 15 19.80 -29.23 -5.04
C PHE A 15 18.79 -29.09 -3.89
N THR A 16 18.82 -29.98 -2.91
CA THR A 16 17.98 -29.87 -1.71
C THR A 16 18.23 -28.57 -0.95
N SER A 17 19.50 -28.14 -0.85
CA SER A 17 19.83 -26.86 -0.21
C SER A 17 19.30 -25.65 -0.99
N MET A 18 19.30 -25.72 -2.32
CA MET A 18 18.80 -24.67 -3.20
C MET A 18 17.27 -24.55 -3.13
N VAL A 19 16.56 -25.67 -3.11
CA VAL A 19 15.10 -25.70 -2.93
C VAL A 19 14.71 -25.10 -1.58
N LYS A 20 15.37 -25.50 -0.49
CA LYS A 20 15.13 -24.92 0.84
C LYS A 20 15.39 -23.40 0.89
N LYS A 21 16.42 -22.92 0.19
CA LYS A 21 16.71 -21.47 0.09
C LYS A 21 15.62 -20.76 -0.70
N LEU A 22 15.15 -21.35 -1.80
CA LEU A 22 14.06 -20.80 -2.60
C LEU A 22 12.75 -20.75 -1.80
N GLU A 23 12.42 -21.81 -1.05
CA GLU A 23 11.26 -21.84 -0.15
C GLU A 23 11.33 -20.71 0.89
N ARG A 24 12.49 -20.50 1.52
CA ARG A 24 12.69 -19.37 2.45
C ARG A 24 12.51 -18.02 1.76
N LEU A 25 12.95 -17.87 0.52
CA LEU A 25 12.76 -16.62 -0.22
C LEU A 25 11.31 -16.39 -0.63
N THR A 26 10.57 -17.44 -1.00
CA THR A 26 9.13 -17.31 -1.28
C THR A 26 8.31 -16.91 -0.05
N ARG A 27 8.82 -17.20 1.15
CA ARG A 27 8.25 -16.74 2.43
C ARG A 27 8.58 -15.29 2.73
N LYS A 28 9.63 -14.73 2.15
CA LYS A 28 9.96 -13.30 2.33
C LYS A 28 9.00 -12.43 1.53
N LYS A 29 8.42 -11.44 2.20
CA LYS A 29 7.59 -10.40 1.59
C LYS A 29 8.18 -9.03 1.82
N VAL A 30 8.20 -8.22 0.76
CA VAL A 30 8.48 -6.79 0.83
C VAL A 30 7.16 -6.08 1.10
N LEU A 31 7.03 -5.48 2.27
CA LEU A 31 5.83 -4.76 2.70
C LEU A 31 6.12 -3.26 2.70
N VAL A 32 5.18 -2.46 2.21
CA VAL A 32 5.32 -1.00 2.10
C VAL A 32 4.20 -0.33 2.90
N GLY A 33 4.55 0.66 3.71
CA GLY A 33 3.59 1.39 4.52
C GLY A 33 4.26 2.27 5.57
N ILE A 34 3.49 2.67 6.58
CA ILE A 34 3.99 3.45 7.72
C ILE A 34 3.98 2.52 8.95
N PRO A 35 5.14 2.09 9.46
CA PRO A 35 5.21 1.28 10.67
C PRO A 35 4.72 2.09 11.88
N GLN A 36 3.80 1.51 12.66
CA GLN A 36 3.20 2.16 13.84
C GLN A 36 4.24 2.53 14.90
N GLU A 37 5.31 1.74 15.05
CA GLU A 37 6.40 1.98 15.99
C GLU A 37 7.25 3.23 15.66
N LYS A 38 7.14 3.75 14.42
CA LYS A 38 7.92 4.91 13.93
C LYS A 38 7.01 6.04 13.42
N SER A 39 5.73 6.04 13.80
CA SER A 39 4.71 6.93 13.23
C SER A 39 4.36 8.13 14.12
N SER A 40 5.05 8.32 15.25
CA SER A 40 4.83 9.45 16.17
C SER A 40 5.07 10.80 15.51
N ARG A 41 4.15 11.76 15.69
CA ARG A 41 4.28 13.14 15.20
C ARG A 41 4.90 14.04 16.28
N PRO A 42 5.76 15.00 15.92
CA PRO A 42 6.14 16.07 16.84
C PRO A 42 4.89 16.87 17.23
N GLY A 43 4.58 16.96 18.52
CA GLY A 43 3.40 17.69 19.04
C GLY A 43 2.36 16.86 19.77
N GLY A 44 2.45 15.53 19.78
CA GLY A 44 1.73 14.70 20.77
C GLY A 44 0.22 14.51 20.58
N ASP A 45 -0.37 14.91 19.45
CA ASP A 45 -1.80 14.66 19.22
C ASP A 45 -2.08 13.18 18.87
N GLU A 46 -3.19 12.68 19.42
CA GLU A 46 -3.64 11.28 19.54
C GLU A 46 -3.66 10.42 18.25
N VAL A 47 -3.42 11.00 17.07
CA VAL A 47 -3.48 10.29 15.78
C VAL A 47 -2.10 10.22 15.12
N ASN A 48 -1.58 9.01 15.00
CA ASN A 48 -0.27 8.76 14.39
C ASN A 48 -0.34 8.75 12.84
N ASN A 49 0.81 8.84 12.16
CA ASN A 49 0.84 8.92 10.68
C ASN A 49 0.25 7.67 9.99
N ALA A 50 0.30 6.50 10.63
CA ALA A 50 -0.27 5.28 10.08
C ALA A 50 -1.81 5.31 10.16
N GLU A 51 -2.37 5.75 11.29
CA GLU A 51 -3.80 5.97 11.48
C GLU A 51 -4.32 7.05 10.54
N LEU A 52 -3.57 8.14 10.36
CA LEU A 52 -3.92 9.20 9.43
C LEU A 52 -3.99 8.70 7.99
N LEU A 53 -2.98 7.93 7.55
CA LEU A 53 -2.98 7.33 6.21
C LEU A 53 -4.14 6.33 6.03
N TYR A 54 -4.49 5.58 7.09
CA TYR A 54 -5.62 4.67 7.08
C TYR A 54 -6.94 5.42 6.90
N LEU A 55 -7.16 6.50 7.67
CA LEU A 55 -8.34 7.36 7.55
C LEU A 55 -8.43 8.00 6.16
N HIS A 56 -7.31 8.42 5.57
CA HIS A 56 -7.31 8.96 4.21
C HIS A 56 -7.55 7.89 3.15
N THR A 57 -7.11 6.66 3.37
CA THR A 57 -7.35 5.56 2.44
C THR A 57 -8.84 5.19 2.37
N HIS A 58 -9.54 5.25 3.50
CA HIS A 58 -10.94 4.83 3.60
C HIS A 58 -11.95 5.99 3.60
N GLY A 59 -11.46 7.22 3.79
CA GLY A 59 -12.28 8.40 4.04
C GLY A 59 -12.93 8.38 5.43
N VAL A 60 -13.47 9.52 5.83
CA VAL A 60 -14.26 9.65 7.07
C VAL A 60 -15.63 10.22 6.72
N ARG A 61 -16.67 9.56 7.24
CA ARG A 61 -18.08 9.91 7.02
C ARG A 61 -18.65 10.67 8.21
N ALA A 62 -19.54 11.61 7.91
CA ALA A 62 -20.26 12.39 8.91
C ALA A 62 -20.89 11.47 9.98
N PRO A 63 -20.87 11.87 11.27
CA PRO A 63 -21.49 11.09 12.36
C PRO A 63 -22.97 10.77 12.11
N GLN A 64 -23.74 11.72 11.56
CA GLN A 64 -25.16 11.55 11.23
C GLN A 64 -25.38 10.41 10.23
N MET A 65 -24.59 10.37 9.16
CA MET A 65 -24.63 9.27 8.20
C MET A 65 -24.31 7.91 8.86
N ARG A 66 -23.31 7.86 9.74
CA ARG A 66 -22.97 6.60 10.43
C ARG A 66 -24.12 6.13 11.32
N ALA A 67 -24.81 7.05 12.00
CA ALA A 67 -25.98 6.74 12.82
C ALA A 67 -27.15 6.22 11.97
N GLU A 68 -27.44 6.88 10.85
CA GLU A 68 -28.55 6.50 9.95
C GLU A 68 -28.27 5.18 9.21
N MET A 69 -27.02 4.90 8.82
CA MET A 69 -26.65 3.62 8.20
C MET A 69 -26.55 2.47 9.20
N LYS A 70 -26.36 2.75 10.49
CA LYS A 70 -26.18 1.72 11.53
C LYS A 70 -27.37 0.77 11.57
N GLU A 71 -28.59 1.29 11.41
CA GLU A 71 -29.79 0.47 11.35
C GLU A 71 -29.76 -0.54 10.18
N ASN A 72 -29.31 -0.13 9.00
CA ASN A 72 -29.20 -1.01 7.84
C ASN A 72 -28.08 -2.05 8.02
N ILE A 73 -26.96 -1.66 8.63
CA ILE A 73 -25.85 -2.57 8.94
C ILE A 73 -26.28 -3.61 9.99
N ASP A 74 -27.00 -3.17 11.03
CA ASP A 74 -27.53 -4.06 12.08
C ASP A 74 -28.57 -5.04 11.50
N LYS A 75 -29.26 -4.66 10.42
CA LYS A 75 -30.14 -5.54 9.62
C LYS A 75 -29.39 -6.46 8.65
N GLY A 76 -28.07 -6.51 8.72
CA GLY A 76 -27.22 -7.40 7.92
C GLY A 76 -26.88 -6.86 6.52
N MET A 77 -27.24 -5.61 6.21
CA MET A 77 -26.84 -5.00 4.95
C MET A 77 -25.34 -4.75 4.94
N LEU A 78 -24.69 -5.14 3.84
CA LEU A 78 -23.27 -4.86 3.66
C LEU A 78 -23.01 -3.35 3.68
N TYR A 79 -21.87 -3.00 4.23
CA TYR A 79 -21.44 -1.61 4.43
C TYR A 79 -21.46 -0.77 3.13
N SER A 80 -21.16 -1.39 1.99
CA SER A 80 -21.22 -0.76 0.67
C SER A 80 -22.66 -0.46 0.22
N ALA A 81 -23.60 -1.38 0.49
CA ALA A 81 -25.00 -1.22 0.12
C ALA A 81 -25.72 -0.20 1.01
N ALA A 82 -25.47 -0.21 2.32
CA ALA A 82 -26.01 0.78 3.25
C ALA A 82 -25.54 2.20 2.88
N HIS A 83 -24.30 2.33 2.40
CA HIS A 83 -23.76 3.59 1.92
C HIS A 83 -24.40 4.07 0.62
N SER A 84 -24.56 3.19 -0.38
CA SER A 84 -25.22 3.54 -1.64
C SER A 84 -26.66 4.01 -1.41
N LEU A 85 -27.39 3.33 -0.52
CA LEU A 85 -28.76 3.69 -0.14
C LEU A 85 -28.82 5.08 0.53
N TYR A 86 -27.88 5.38 1.43
CA TYR A 86 -27.80 6.69 2.06
C TYR A 86 -27.55 7.81 1.04
N VAL A 87 -26.61 7.61 0.11
CA VAL A 87 -26.29 8.61 -0.93
C VAL A 87 -27.48 8.82 -1.88
N GLN A 88 -28.22 7.77 -2.21
CA GLN A 88 -29.42 7.85 -3.04
C GLN A 88 -30.56 8.64 -2.36
N THR A 89 -30.64 8.56 -1.03
CA THR A 89 -31.73 9.16 -0.24
C THR A 89 -31.43 10.60 0.20
N HIS A 90 -30.19 10.89 0.58
CA HIS A 90 -29.80 12.16 1.19
C HIS A 90 -28.87 13.02 0.31
N GLY A 91 -28.46 12.51 -0.85
CA GLY A 91 -27.49 13.16 -1.72
C GLY A 91 -26.04 13.03 -1.23
N SER A 92 -25.14 13.84 -1.79
CA SER A 92 -23.71 13.78 -1.44
C SER A 92 -23.44 14.46 -0.08
N PRO A 93 -22.89 13.75 0.91
CA PRO A 93 -22.72 14.25 2.29
C PRO A 93 -21.64 15.34 2.38
N ALA A 94 -22.02 16.52 2.87
CA ALA A 94 -21.19 17.73 2.89
C ALA A 94 -20.07 17.78 3.96
N TYR A 95 -19.75 16.68 4.65
CA TYR A 95 -18.51 16.54 5.44
C TYR A 95 -17.91 15.17 5.15
N ALA A 96 -17.43 15.02 3.91
CA ALA A 96 -16.64 13.91 3.45
C ALA A 96 -15.18 14.35 3.43
N ILE A 97 -14.31 13.65 4.17
CA ILE A 97 -12.92 13.52 3.71
C ILE A 97 -13.01 12.41 2.65
N PRO A 98 -13.00 12.74 1.35
CA PRO A 98 -13.09 11.71 0.33
C PRO A 98 -11.88 10.77 0.43
N PRO A 99 -12.04 9.48 0.07
CA PRO A 99 -10.93 8.56 0.00
C PRO A 99 -9.84 9.08 -0.94
N ARG A 100 -8.60 9.07 -0.44
CA ARG A 100 -7.38 9.42 -1.16
C ARG A 100 -6.37 8.29 -0.97
N PRO A 101 -6.60 7.13 -1.60
CA PRO A 101 -5.74 5.96 -1.44
C PRO A 101 -4.35 6.22 -2.04
N VAL A 102 -3.31 5.81 -1.31
CA VAL A 102 -1.90 6.01 -1.69
C VAL A 102 -1.22 4.69 -2.04
N LEU A 103 -1.08 3.79 -1.05
CA LEU A 103 -0.17 2.63 -1.15
C LEU A 103 -0.59 1.65 -2.26
N GLN A 104 -1.83 1.17 -2.20
CA GLN A 104 -2.34 0.18 -3.16
C GLN A 104 -2.31 0.67 -4.62
N PRO A 105 -2.84 1.87 -4.96
CA PRO A 105 -2.80 2.32 -6.35
C PRO A 105 -1.37 2.65 -6.82
N ALA A 106 -0.49 3.16 -5.96
CA ALA A 106 0.91 3.39 -6.31
C ALA A 106 1.67 2.09 -6.64
N ILE A 107 1.49 1.06 -5.82
CA ILE A 107 2.08 -0.27 -6.05
C ILE A 107 1.51 -0.89 -7.33
N LYS A 108 0.20 -0.72 -7.59
CA LYS A 108 -0.42 -1.21 -8.83
C LYS A 108 0.15 -0.52 -10.07
N ASP A 109 0.33 0.80 -10.04
CA ASP A 109 0.90 1.58 -11.15
C ASP A 109 2.38 1.22 -11.40
N SER A 110 3.14 0.97 -10.34
CA SER A 110 4.56 0.61 -10.40
C SER A 110 4.84 -0.90 -10.39
N ARG A 111 3.80 -1.74 -10.57
CA ARG A 111 3.88 -3.20 -10.42
C ARG A 111 4.95 -3.82 -11.31
N GLU A 112 5.11 -3.33 -12.53
CA GLU A 112 6.07 -3.85 -13.49
C GLU A 112 7.52 -3.59 -13.03
N ALA A 113 7.83 -2.36 -12.62
CA ALA A 113 9.15 -2.00 -12.13
C ALA A 113 9.53 -2.77 -10.85
N ILE A 114 8.60 -2.83 -9.90
CA ILE A 114 8.77 -3.60 -8.66
C ILE A 114 8.97 -5.10 -8.99
N GLY A 115 8.14 -5.66 -9.88
CA GLY A 115 8.21 -7.06 -10.29
C GLY A 115 9.51 -7.42 -10.99
N LYS A 116 10.03 -6.54 -11.86
CA LYS A 116 11.34 -6.71 -12.52
C LYS A 116 12.45 -6.82 -11.48
N GLN A 117 12.46 -5.92 -10.49
CA GLN A 117 13.48 -5.89 -9.46
C GLN A 117 13.42 -7.13 -8.55
N ILE A 118 12.21 -7.55 -8.15
CA ILE A 118 12.00 -8.79 -7.42
C ILE A 118 12.49 -10.01 -8.22
N ALA A 119 12.29 -10.04 -9.55
CA ALA A 119 12.79 -11.12 -10.39
C ALA A 119 14.33 -11.17 -10.41
N VAL A 120 15.02 -10.03 -10.37
CA VAL A 120 16.49 -9.99 -10.23
C VAL A 120 16.92 -10.59 -8.89
N ALA A 121 16.23 -10.27 -7.80
CA ALA A 121 16.49 -10.85 -6.49
C ALA A 121 16.37 -12.38 -6.48
N TYR A 122 15.33 -12.92 -7.12
CA TYR A 122 15.15 -14.36 -7.25
C TYR A 122 16.25 -15.01 -8.10
N ARG A 123 16.68 -14.36 -9.20
CA ARG A 123 17.80 -14.87 -10.00
C ARG A 123 19.09 -14.91 -9.20
N ALA A 124 19.43 -13.85 -8.46
CA ALA A 124 20.62 -13.81 -7.61
C ALA A 124 20.63 -14.98 -6.61
N ALA A 125 19.50 -15.23 -5.95
CA ALA A 125 19.35 -16.38 -5.06
C ALA A 125 19.48 -17.73 -5.77
N MET A 126 18.94 -17.88 -6.99
CA MET A 126 19.09 -19.10 -7.78
C MET A 126 20.55 -19.38 -8.14
N HIS A 127 21.37 -18.34 -8.28
CA HIS A 127 22.82 -18.46 -8.48
C HIS A 127 23.60 -18.64 -7.17
N GLY A 128 22.92 -18.74 -6.02
CA GLY A 128 23.53 -18.92 -4.70
C GLY A 128 23.95 -17.61 -4.01
N ASP A 129 23.74 -16.46 -4.65
CA ASP A 129 24.04 -15.15 -4.08
C ASP A 129 22.87 -14.64 -3.23
N MET A 130 22.82 -15.10 -1.98
CA MET A 130 21.79 -14.69 -1.03
C MET A 130 21.94 -13.22 -0.61
N ALA A 131 23.17 -12.73 -0.48
CA ALA A 131 23.45 -11.33 -0.14
C ALA A 131 23.03 -10.40 -1.29
N GLY A 132 23.23 -10.81 -2.54
CA GLY A 132 22.66 -10.15 -3.72
C GLY A 132 21.14 -10.17 -3.69
N SER A 133 20.54 -11.33 -3.44
CA SER A 133 19.07 -11.43 -3.35
C SER A 133 18.47 -10.44 -2.34
N GLU A 134 19.05 -10.31 -1.14
CA GLU A 134 18.57 -9.38 -0.12
C GLU A 134 18.76 -7.91 -0.52
N ARG A 135 19.87 -7.57 -1.18
CA ARG A 135 20.10 -6.22 -1.74
C ARG A 135 19.04 -5.89 -2.79
N GLU A 136 18.74 -6.82 -3.69
CA GLU A 136 17.76 -6.62 -4.75
C GLU A 136 16.33 -6.55 -4.22
N LEU A 137 15.97 -7.32 -3.17
CA LEU A 137 14.69 -7.18 -2.47
C LEU A 137 14.57 -5.81 -1.78
N SER A 138 15.66 -5.32 -1.20
CA SER A 138 15.72 -3.98 -0.59
C SER A 138 15.51 -2.89 -1.64
N ALA A 139 16.16 -3.01 -2.80
CA ALA A 139 15.95 -2.13 -3.94
C ALA A 139 14.49 -2.17 -4.46
N ALA A 140 13.85 -3.35 -4.49
CA ALA A 140 12.42 -3.45 -4.82
C ALA A 140 11.55 -2.68 -3.81
N GLY A 141 11.90 -2.75 -2.52
CA GLY A 141 11.26 -1.97 -1.45
C GLY A 141 11.42 -0.46 -1.66
N GLU A 142 12.62 -0.01 -2.00
CA GLU A 142 12.89 1.41 -2.29
C GLU A 142 12.11 1.93 -3.50
N ILE A 143 12.01 1.14 -4.57
CA ILE A 143 11.20 1.50 -5.75
C ILE A 143 9.73 1.66 -5.33
N ALA A 144 9.22 0.74 -4.50
CA ALA A 144 7.84 0.79 -4.06
C ALA A 144 7.56 1.96 -3.09
N VAL A 145 8.50 2.32 -2.22
CA VAL A 145 8.43 3.52 -1.38
C VAL A 145 8.41 4.78 -2.24
N LYS A 146 9.33 4.91 -3.19
CA LYS A 146 9.38 6.05 -4.11
C LYS A 146 8.08 6.18 -4.91
N ALA A 147 7.55 5.06 -5.39
CA ALA A 147 6.25 5.04 -6.06
C ALA A 147 5.14 5.59 -5.14
N ALA A 148 5.04 5.11 -3.89
CA ALA A 148 4.05 5.58 -2.94
C ALA A 148 4.22 7.06 -2.57
N GLN A 149 5.45 7.54 -2.40
CA GLN A 149 5.75 8.95 -2.11
C GLN A 149 5.42 9.87 -3.29
N SER A 150 5.74 9.44 -4.52
CA SER A 150 5.39 10.19 -5.74
C SER A 150 3.90 10.23 -6.04
N TRP A 151 3.13 9.29 -5.48
CA TRP A 151 1.69 9.17 -5.74
C TRP A 151 0.87 10.39 -5.28
N PHE A 152 1.39 11.13 -4.30
CA PHE A 152 0.78 12.35 -3.78
C PHE A 152 0.65 13.45 -4.85
N ASP A 153 1.64 13.54 -5.75
CA ASP A 153 1.66 14.54 -6.83
C ASP A 153 1.31 13.91 -8.20
N ASN A 154 1.00 12.61 -8.23
CA ASN A 154 0.75 11.89 -9.48
C ASN A 154 -0.67 12.18 -10.01
N PRO A 155 -0.83 12.73 -11.23
CA PRO A 155 -2.15 13.06 -11.77
C PRO A 155 -3.07 11.84 -11.95
N LYS A 156 -2.52 10.62 -12.00
CA LYS A 156 -3.30 9.38 -12.02
C LYS A 156 -4.04 9.10 -10.71
N ASN A 157 -3.66 9.76 -9.61
CA ASN A 157 -4.34 9.60 -8.32
C ASN A 157 -5.80 10.09 -8.37
N LYS A 158 -6.11 11.03 -9.27
CA LYS A 158 -7.44 11.64 -9.49
C LYS A 158 -8.12 12.01 -8.18
N TRP A 159 -7.34 12.46 -7.19
CA TRP A 159 -7.91 12.83 -5.91
C TRP A 159 -8.77 14.08 -6.05
N PRO A 160 -9.95 14.10 -5.42
CA PRO A 160 -10.73 15.32 -5.36
C PRO A 160 -9.95 16.40 -4.59
N PRO A 161 -10.03 17.66 -5.06
CA PRO A 161 -9.31 18.77 -4.46
C PRO A 161 -9.73 18.98 -3.00
N ASN A 162 -8.96 19.79 -2.28
CA ASN A 162 -9.36 20.26 -0.96
C ASN A 162 -10.64 21.13 -1.06
N SER A 163 -11.43 21.18 0.01
CA SER A 163 -12.57 22.12 0.07
C SER A 163 -12.09 23.57 -0.02
N GLU A 164 -12.88 24.48 -0.58
CA GLU A 164 -12.49 25.91 -0.69
C GLU A 164 -12.06 26.51 0.66
N ARG A 165 -12.74 26.13 1.74
CA ARG A 165 -12.37 26.52 3.11
C ARG A 165 -10.95 26.05 3.47
N THR A 166 -10.64 24.79 3.17
CA THR A 166 -9.31 24.21 3.40
C THR A 166 -8.26 24.87 2.51
N ILE A 167 -8.57 25.14 1.23
CA ILE A 167 -7.66 25.83 0.31
C ILE A 167 -7.31 27.21 0.85
N LYS A 168 -8.31 27.99 1.30
CA LYS A 168 -8.10 29.32 1.89
C LYS A 168 -7.25 29.25 3.18
N ALA A 169 -7.48 28.27 4.04
CA ALA A 169 -6.73 28.11 5.28
C ALA A 169 -5.29 27.61 5.06
N LYS A 170 -5.10 26.71 4.09
CA LYS A 170 -3.81 26.06 3.79
C LYS A 170 -2.95 26.87 2.82
N GLY A 171 -3.57 27.68 1.96
CA GLY A 171 -2.92 28.34 0.83
C GLY A 171 -2.59 27.41 -0.35
N SER A 172 -3.10 26.17 -0.36
CA SER A 172 -2.83 25.18 -1.41
C SER A 172 -4.03 24.26 -1.64
N ASP A 173 -4.25 23.91 -2.91
CA ASP A 173 -5.26 22.95 -3.36
C ASP A 173 -4.82 21.49 -3.26
N SER A 174 -3.52 21.27 -3.07
CA SER A 174 -2.89 19.94 -3.07
C SER A 174 -3.29 19.15 -1.82
N PRO A 175 -4.04 18.04 -1.97
CA PRO A 175 -4.47 17.26 -0.82
C PRO A 175 -3.31 16.53 -0.12
N LEU A 176 -3.39 16.37 1.20
CA LEU A 176 -2.49 15.55 2.03
C LEU A 176 -1.01 16.01 2.13
N ILE A 177 -0.67 17.17 1.56
CA ILE A 177 0.71 17.70 1.55
C ILE A 177 0.75 19.01 2.32
N ASP A 178 0.81 18.96 3.66
CA ASP A 178 0.93 20.16 4.50
C ASP A 178 2.41 20.40 4.86
N THR A 179 2.98 19.48 5.63
CA THR A 179 4.40 19.50 6.06
C THR A 179 5.22 18.39 5.41
N ASP A 180 4.59 17.60 4.53
CA ASP A 180 5.15 16.40 3.91
C ASP A 180 5.51 15.25 4.88
N ALA A 181 5.19 15.38 6.17
CA ALA A 181 5.56 14.41 7.20
C ALA A 181 5.00 13.00 6.93
N MET A 182 3.73 12.90 6.47
CA MET A 182 3.12 11.62 6.16
C MET A 182 3.79 10.95 4.94
N ARG A 183 4.08 11.70 3.87
CA ARG A 183 4.81 11.21 2.69
C ARG A 183 6.17 10.64 3.09
N LYS A 184 6.93 11.40 3.89
CA LYS A 184 8.26 11.00 4.38
C LYS A 184 8.24 9.79 5.31
N SER A 185 7.13 9.54 6.00
CA SER A 185 6.99 8.40 6.91
C SER A 185 6.72 7.05 6.21
N ILE A 186 6.42 7.06 4.90
CA ILE A 186 6.27 5.83 4.13
C ILE A 186 7.63 5.16 3.95
N THR A 187 7.73 3.90 4.35
CA THR A 187 8.93 3.07 4.24
C THR A 187 8.57 1.64 3.86
N TYR A 188 9.56 0.76 3.79
CA TYR A 188 9.36 -0.67 3.57
C TYR A 188 9.99 -1.50 4.68
N VAL A 189 9.49 -2.72 4.83
CA VAL A 189 10.08 -3.76 5.67
C VAL A 189 10.09 -5.07 4.91
N ILE A 190 11.18 -5.83 5.04
CA ILE A 190 11.27 -7.20 4.53
C ILE A 190 10.97 -8.13 5.69
N ARG A 191 9.88 -8.90 5.60
CA ARG A 191 9.48 -9.87 6.64
C ARG A 191 9.48 -11.29 6.10
N ASP A 192 9.92 -12.21 6.93
CA ASP A 192 9.77 -13.64 6.68
C ASP A 192 8.38 -14.07 7.17
N MET A 193 7.54 -14.55 6.26
CA MET A 193 6.22 -15.09 6.57
C MET A 193 6.39 -16.59 6.77
N GLY A 194 6.69 -16.97 8.02
CA GLY A 194 6.94 -18.34 8.46
C GLY A 194 5.95 -19.36 7.92
#